data_AF-A0A970L1N5-F1
#
_entry.id   AF-A0A970L1N5-F1
#
_cell.length_a   1.000
_cell.length_b   1.000
_cell.length_c   1.000
_cell.angle_alpha   90.00
_cell.angle_beta   90.00
_cell.angle_gamma   90.00
#
_symmetry.space_group_name_H-M   'P 1'
#
loop_
_entity.id
_entity.type
_entity.pdbx_description
1 polymer ?
#
loop_
_entity_poly.entity_id
_entity_poly.type
_entity_poly.pdbx_seq_one_letter_code
_entity_poly.pdbx_strand_id
1 'polypeptide(L)'
;MLNAIWAGMIIVGICFAMVHPERGMEHITHAVFRASEQAVAVALGLIGLLAFWSGIMRVAEEAGFTRLIARLLAPLVRRLFPSVPPDHPAMGSMLMALSANMLGLGNAATPLGLRAMRDLRDLDPHGDEATDAMCTFLALSTAGVTIIPSTVIALRAAQGSSDPTAIVGPTLVATMLSTVIAVVLDRLYRGGRR
;
A
#
# COMPACT_ATOMS: atom_id res chain seq x y z
N MET A 1 8.12 10.99 13.27
CA MET A 1 6.67 11.00 13.59
C MET A 1 6.17 9.63 14.01
N LEU A 2 6.31 8.56 13.20
CA LEU A 2 5.83 7.22 13.57
C LEU A 2 6.44 6.69 14.89
N ASN A 3 7.76 6.77 15.05
CA ASN A 3 8.44 6.31 16.28
C ASN A 3 7.91 6.97 17.55
N ALA A 4 7.52 8.25 17.48
CA ALA A 4 6.96 8.98 18.61
C ALA A 4 5.54 8.49 18.95
N ILE A 5 4.74 8.13 17.93
CA ILE A 5 3.40 7.56 18.13
C ILE A 5 3.50 6.19 18.80
N TRP A 6 4.39 5.31 18.31
CA TRP A 6 4.63 3.99 18.92
C TRP A 6 5.12 4.10 20.36
N ALA A 7 6.10 4.97 20.61
CA ALA A 7 6.60 5.22 21.95
C ALA A 7 5.47 5.73 22.87
N GLY A 8 4.65 6.67 22.39
CA GLY A 8 3.49 7.17 23.12
C GLY A 8 2.50 6.07 23.49
N MET A 9 2.13 5.21 22.53
CA MET A 9 1.22 4.08 22.79
C MET A 9 1.77 3.10 23.84
N ILE A 10 3.06 2.78 23.76
CA ILE A 10 3.73 1.88 24.72
C ILE A 10 3.77 2.51 26.11
N ILE A 11 4.14 3.79 26.20
CA ILE A 11 4.20 4.54 27.47
C ILE A 11 2.82 4.60 28.12
N VAL A 12 1.77 4.93 27.35
CA VAL A 12 0.39 4.96 27.86
C VAL A 12 -0.02 3.58 28.39
N GLY A 13 0.32 2.50 27.68
CA GLY A 13 0.06 1.13 28.13
C GLY A 13 0.77 0.78 29.45
N ILE A 14 2.03 1.17 29.59
CA ILE A 14 2.82 0.97 30.83
C ILE A 14 2.24 1.79 31.98
N CYS A 15 1.92 3.07 31.76
CA CYS A 15 1.30 3.92 32.78
C CYS A 15 -0.05 3.36 33.24
N PHE A 16 -0.89 2.87 32.31
CA PHE A 16 -2.17 2.25 32.64
C PHE A 16 -2.01 1.01 33.53
N ALA A 17 -1.02 0.17 33.23
CA ALA A 17 -0.67 -1.01 34.03
C ALA A 17 -0.13 -0.65 35.42
N MET A 18 0.65 0.43 35.54
CA MET A 18 1.14 0.91 36.84
C MET A 18 0.01 1.36 37.77
N VAL A 19 -1.06 1.97 37.22
CA VAL A 19 -2.21 2.45 38.01
C VAL A 19 -3.15 1.32 38.43
N HIS A 20 -3.11 0.16 37.75
CA HIS A 20 -3.93 -1.02 38.05
C HIS A 20 -3.07 -2.23 38.47
N PRO A 21 -2.44 -2.20 39.66
CA PRO A 21 -1.45 -3.20 40.09
C PRO A 21 -1.98 -4.64 40.13
N GLU A 22 -3.28 -4.83 40.34
CA GLU A 22 -3.92 -6.17 40.38
C GLU A 22 -4.00 -6.85 39.00
N ARG A 23 -3.65 -6.13 37.92
CA ARG A 23 -3.63 -6.62 36.53
C ARG A 23 -2.39 -6.18 35.72
N GLY A 24 -1.44 -5.47 36.34
CA GLY A 24 -0.60 -4.49 35.65
C GLY A 24 0.67 -5.00 34.96
N MET A 25 1.69 -5.37 35.74
CA MET A 25 3.03 -5.57 35.17
C MET A 25 3.31 -6.98 34.66
N GLU A 26 2.83 -8.01 35.35
CA GLU A 26 3.02 -9.40 34.93
C GLU A 26 2.31 -9.70 33.60
N HIS A 27 1.13 -9.10 33.37
CA HIS A 27 0.42 -9.18 32.09
C HIS A 27 1.19 -8.53 30.94
N ILE A 28 1.85 -7.39 31.17
CA ILE A 28 2.68 -6.75 30.15
C ILE A 28 3.85 -7.68 29.80
N THR A 29 4.54 -8.21 30.80
CA THR A 29 5.69 -9.10 30.58
C THR A 29 5.27 -10.35 29.78
N HIS A 30 4.18 -11.02 30.18
CA HIS A 30 3.66 -12.16 29.42
C HIS A 30 3.18 -11.78 28.01
N ALA A 31 2.54 -10.62 27.84
CA ALA A 31 2.11 -10.15 26.53
C ALA A 31 3.31 -9.92 25.59
N VAL A 32 4.40 -9.34 26.09
CA VAL A 32 5.63 -9.14 25.31
C VAL A 32 6.21 -10.48 24.86
N PHE A 33 6.38 -11.45 25.77
CA PHE A 33 6.91 -12.77 25.41
C PHE A 33 6.01 -13.51 24.41
N ARG A 34 4.70 -13.55 24.64
CA ARG A 34 3.76 -14.18 23.69
C ARG A 34 3.77 -13.49 22.33
N ALA A 35 3.81 -12.16 22.29
CA ALA A 35 3.89 -11.42 21.04
C ALA A 35 5.18 -11.73 20.28
N SER A 36 6.32 -11.85 20.99
CA SER A 36 7.60 -12.25 20.39
C SER A 36 7.56 -13.66 19.80
N GLU A 37 7.03 -14.64 20.54
CA GLU A 37 6.88 -16.02 20.04
C GLU A 37 5.94 -16.09 18.83
N GLN A 38 4.79 -15.43 18.93
CA GLN A 38 3.81 -15.38 17.84
C GLN A 38 4.40 -14.70 16.59
N ALA A 39 5.16 -13.63 16.76
CA ALA A 39 5.83 -12.96 15.65
C ALA A 39 6.79 -13.90 14.91
N VAL A 40 7.58 -14.69 15.64
CA VAL A 40 8.51 -15.68 15.04
C VAL A 40 7.73 -16.79 14.32
N ALA A 41 6.69 -17.35 14.96
CA ALA A 41 5.89 -18.41 14.36
C ALA A 41 5.20 -17.95 13.07
N VAL A 42 4.61 -16.76 13.08
CA VAL A 42 3.98 -16.16 11.89
C VAL A 42 5.01 -15.86 10.82
N ALA A 43 6.16 -15.28 11.18
CA ALA A 43 7.22 -14.98 10.22
C ALA A 43 7.70 -16.25 9.51
N LEU A 44 8.02 -17.32 10.25
CA LEU A 44 8.46 -18.59 9.68
C LEU A 44 7.38 -19.24 8.79
N GLY A 45 6.11 -19.21 9.23
CA GLY A 45 4.99 -19.72 8.43
C GLY A 45 4.76 -18.94 7.13
N LEU A 46 5.03 -17.64 7.13
CA LEU A 46 4.85 -16.78 5.96
C LEU A 46 5.99 -16.90 4.94
N ILE A 47 7.22 -17.27 5.33
CA ILE A 47 8.38 -17.29 4.41
C ILE A 47 8.10 -18.12 3.16
N GLY A 48 7.69 -19.38 3.32
CA GLY A 48 7.49 -20.29 2.18
C GLY A 48 6.35 -19.82 1.27
N LEU A 49 5.25 -19.39 1.88
CA LEU A 49 4.06 -18.97 1.15
C LEU A 49 4.27 -17.64 0.42
N LEU A 50 4.93 -16.66 1.06
CA LEU A 50 5.30 -15.40 0.43
C LEU A 50 6.36 -15.61 -0.64
N ALA A 51 7.34 -16.50 -0.45
CA ALA A 51 8.32 -16.82 -1.48
C ALA A 51 7.67 -17.42 -2.72
N PHE A 52 6.74 -18.37 -2.54
CA PHE A 52 5.98 -18.97 -3.63
C PHE A 52 5.15 -17.93 -4.38
N TRP A 53 4.36 -17.13 -3.65
CA TRP A 53 3.48 -16.15 -4.30
C TRP A 53 4.30 -14.99 -4.92
N SER A 54 5.35 -14.51 -4.25
CA SER A 54 6.26 -13.53 -4.84
C SER A 54 6.95 -14.08 -6.09
N GLY A 55 7.25 -15.37 -6.13
CA GLY A 55 7.83 -16.06 -7.28
C GLY A 55 6.89 -16.07 -8.50
N ILE A 56 5.65 -16.55 -8.34
CA ILE A 56 4.66 -16.53 -9.45
C ILE A 56 4.42 -15.10 -9.93
N MET A 57 4.31 -14.16 -9.00
CA MET A 57 4.13 -12.75 -9.32
C MET A 57 5.29 -12.16 -10.10
N ARG A 58 6.53 -12.53 -9.75
CA ARG A 58 7.72 -12.14 -10.49
C ARG A 58 7.77 -12.75 -11.89
N VAL A 59 7.31 -13.99 -12.05
CA VAL A 59 7.13 -14.60 -13.38
C VAL A 59 6.08 -13.83 -14.19
N ALA A 60 4.97 -13.42 -13.60
CA ALA A 60 3.95 -12.61 -14.28
C ALA A 60 4.49 -11.23 -14.69
N GLU A 61 5.30 -10.59 -13.84
CA GLU A 61 5.99 -9.34 -14.14
C GLU A 61 6.98 -9.51 -15.31
N GLU A 62 7.83 -10.54 -15.28
CA GLU A 62 8.79 -10.87 -16.33
C GLU A 62 8.11 -11.26 -17.65
N ALA A 63 6.94 -11.92 -17.58
CA ALA A 63 6.07 -12.19 -18.73
C ALA A 63 5.41 -10.93 -19.32
N GLY A 64 5.61 -9.76 -18.70
CA GLY A 64 5.11 -8.48 -19.20
C GLY A 64 3.68 -8.16 -18.78
N PHE A 65 3.12 -8.86 -17.79
CA PHE A 65 1.75 -8.61 -17.31
C PHE A 65 1.59 -7.21 -16.71
N THR A 66 2.61 -6.74 -15.98
CA THR A 66 2.69 -5.34 -15.50
C THR A 66 2.66 -4.33 -16.64
N ARG A 67 3.38 -4.60 -17.73
CA ARG A 67 3.40 -3.75 -18.94
C ARG A 67 2.06 -3.75 -19.66
N LEU A 68 1.37 -4.89 -19.70
CA LEU A 68 0.02 -5.00 -20.25
C LEU A 68 -0.96 -4.13 -19.47
N ILE A 69 -1.00 -4.26 -18.14
CA ILE A 69 -1.87 -3.45 -17.27
C ILE A 69 -1.54 -1.97 -17.44
N ALA A 70 -0.27 -1.60 -17.46
CA ALA A 70 0.14 -0.22 -17.69
C ALA A 70 -0.36 0.35 -19.03
N ARG A 71 -0.33 -0.44 -20.11
CA ARG A 71 -0.91 -0.03 -21.40
C ARG A 71 -2.43 0.15 -21.33
N LEU A 72 -3.12 -0.73 -20.61
CA LEU A 72 -4.57 -0.64 -20.40
C LEU A 72 -4.96 0.57 -19.53
N LEU A 73 -4.14 0.91 -18.54
CA LEU A 73 -4.34 2.06 -17.65
C LEU A 73 -3.90 3.38 -18.26
N ALA A 74 -2.96 3.38 -19.22
CA ALA A 74 -2.43 4.57 -19.87
C ALA A 74 -3.49 5.60 -20.29
N PRO A 75 -4.59 5.25 -20.99
CA PRO A 75 -5.61 6.23 -21.37
C PRO A 75 -6.32 6.86 -20.16
N LEU A 76 -6.56 6.08 -19.10
CA LEU A 76 -7.20 6.57 -17.88
C LEU A 76 -6.27 7.52 -17.12
N VAL A 77 -5.01 7.12 -16.92
CA VAL A 77 -4.01 7.92 -16.20
C VAL A 77 -3.70 9.20 -16.96
N ARG A 78 -3.58 9.17 -18.30
CA ARG A 78 -3.40 10.40 -19.10
C ARG A 78 -4.55 11.40 -18.91
N ARG A 79 -5.79 10.92 -18.78
CA ARG A 79 -6.96 11.78 -18.48
C ARG A 79 -6.98 12.28 -17.04
N LEU A 80 -6.45 11.47 -16.11
CA LEU A 80 -6.42 11.84 -14.70
C LEU A 80 -5.34 12.90 -14.41
N PHE A 81 -4.22 12.85 -15.13
CA PHE A 81 -3.05 13.71 -14.97
C PHE A 81 -2.78 14.59 -16.21
N PRO A 82 -3.65 15.58 -16.51
CA PRO A 82 -3.50 16.43 -17.69
C PRO A 82 -2.25 17.33 -17.64
N SER A 83 -1.69 17.58 -16.46
CA SER A 83 -0.49 18.40 -16.26
C SER A 83 0.82 17.64 -16.52
N VAL A 84 0.77 16.32 -16.73
CA VAL A 84 1.97 15.49 -16.95
C VAL A 84 2.08 15.17 -18.44
N PRO A 85 3.17 15.55 -19.12
CA PRO A 85 3.34 15.26 -20.54
C PRO A 85 3.34 13.74 -20.81
N PRO A 86 2.66 13.26 -21.88
CA PRO A 86 2.53 11.82 -22.15
C PRO A 86 3.86 11.07 -22.35
N ASP A 87 4.88 11.78 -22.85
CA ASP A 87 6.20 11.24 -23.14
C ASP A 87 7.22 11.45 -22.01
N HIS A 88 6.79 12.08 -20.90
CA HIS A 88 7.66 12.30 -19.74
C HIS A 88 7.87 10.98 -18.96
N PRO A 89 9.09 10.69 -18.44
CA PRO A 89 9.36 9.50 -17.63
C PRO A 89 8.40 9.31 -16.44
N ALA A 90 7.91 10.41 -15.86
CA ALA A 90 6.90 10.37 -14.79
C ALA A 90 5.67 9.53 -15.16
N MET A 91 5.16 9.63 -16.40
CA MET A 91 4.00 8.88 -16.85
C MET A 91 4.27 7.37 -16.81
N GLY A 92 5.46 6.94 -17.27
CA GLY A 92 5.89 5.55 -17.24
C GLY A 92 6.05 5.02 -15.82
N SER A 93 6.75 5.76 -14.95
CA SER A 93 6.97 5.39 -13.55
C SER A 93 5.65 5.27 -12.77
N MET A 94 4.70 6.20 -12.99
CA MET A 94 3.37 6.15 -12.37
C MET A 94 2.57 4.94 -12.82
N LEU A 95 2.54 4.66 -14.13
CA LEU A 95 1.82 3.52 -14.67
C LEU A 95 2.39 2.20 -14.15
N MET A 96 3.71 2.08 -14.04
CA MET A 96 4.37 0.91 -13.44
C MET A 96 4.01 0.77 -11.96
N ALA A 97 4.07 1.85 -11.18
CA ALA A 97 3.73 1.82 -9.76
C ALA A 97 2.27 1.42 -9.52
N LEU A 98 1.32 2.02 -10.25
CA LEU A 98 -0.11 1.69 -10.14
C LEU A 98 -0.38 0.25 -10.58
N SER A 99 0.25 -0.20 -11.67
CA SER A 99 0.11 -1.59 -12.15
C SER A 99 0.65 -2.60 -11.14
N ALA A 100 1.81 -2.31 -10.55
CA ALA A 100 2.39 -3.13 -9.48
C ALA A 100 1.48 -3.18 -8.25
N ASN A 101 0.89 -2.05 -7.85
CA ASN A 101 -0.08 -2.00 -6.76
C ASN A 101 -1.33 -2.84 -7.07
N MET A 102 -1.87 -2.76 -8.30
CA MET A 102 -3.01 -3.57 -8.73
C MET A 102 -2.77 -5.07 -8.67
N LEU A 103 -1.53 -5.51 -8.90
CA LEU A 103 -1.13 -6.91 -8.82
C LEU A 103 -0.76 -7.36 -7.40
N GLY A 104 -0.80 -6.46 -6.41
CA GLY A 104 -0.36 -6.77 -5.05
C GLY A 104 1.15 -6.94 -4.94
N LEU A 105 1.93 -6.38 -5.88
CA LEU A 105 3.40 -6.39 -5.86
C LEU A 105 3.94 -5.30 -4.93
N GLY A 106 3.52 -5.26 -3.67
CA GLY A 106 3.84 -4.16 -2.74
C GLY A 106 5.34 -3.86 -2.60
N ASN A 107 6.17 -4.91 -2.67
CA ASN A 107 7.64 -4.80 -2.61
C ASN A 107 8.24 -4.07 -3.82
N ALA A 108 7.62 -4.16 -5.00
CA ALA A 108 8.02 -3.44 -6.20
C ALA A 108 7.29 -2.09 -6.34
N ALA A 109 6.03 -2.02 -5.91
CA ALA A 109 5.18 -0.84 -6.03
C ALA A 109 5.75 0.36 -5.26
N THR A 110 6.26 0.14 -4.05
CA THR A 110 6.81 1.23 -3.21
C THR A 110 8.03 1.93 -3.83
N PRO A 111 9.12 1.23 -4.24
CA PRO A 111 10.25 1.89 -4.90
C PRO A 111 9.87 2.53 -6.24
N LEU A 112 8.97 1.91 -7.01
CA LEU A 112 8.44 2.51 -8.24
C LEU A 112 7.64 3.79 -7.97
N GLY A 113 6.83 3.80 -6.90
CA GLY A 113 6.06 4.97 -6.47
C GLY A 113 6.96 6.12 -6.00
N LEU A 114 8.03 5.82 -5.26
CA LEU A 114 9.02 6.83 -4.88
C LEU A 114 9.75 7.40 -6.10
N ARG A 115 10.03 6.59 -7.11
CA ARG A 115 10.58 7.07 -8.39
C ARG A 115 9.59 7.96 -9.12
N ALA A 116 8.32 7.55 -9.23
CA ALA A 116 7.27 8.36 -9.82
C ALA A 116 7.11 9.72 -9.13
N MET A 117 7.19 9.76 -7.79
CA MET A 117 7.13 11.01 -7.03
C MET A 117 8.33 11.93 -7.29
N ARG A 118 9.53 11.38 -7.54
CA ARG A 118 10.70 12.16 -7.95
C ARG A 118 10.51 12.72 -9.35
N ASP A 119 10.14 11.87 -10.31
CA ASP A 119 9.91 12.28 -11.70
C ASP A 119 8.77 13.32 -11.82
N LEU A 120 7.75 13.25 -10.94
CA LEU A 120 6.68 14.25 -10.83
C LEU A 120 7.17 15.56 -10.23
N ARG A 121 8.13 15.52 -9.30
CA ARG A 121 8.71 16.72 -8.70
C ARG A 121 9.67 17.43 -9.64
N ASP A 122 10.34 16.70 -10.53
CA ASP A 122 11.19 17.30 -11.58
C ASP A 122 10.38 18.18 -12.57
N LEU A 123 9.06 17.95 -12.65
CA LEU A 123 8.13 18.79 -13.43
C LEU A 123 7.69 20.06 -12.68
N ASP A 124 8.02 20.19 -11.40
CA ASP A 124 7.63 21.34 -10.58
C ASP A 124 8.78 22.37 -10.46
N PRO A 125 8.65 23.56 -11.06
CA PRO A 125 9.65 24.61 -10.94
C PRO A 125 9.70 25.27 -9.55
N HIS A 126 8.73 25.03 -8.66
CA HIS A 126 8.60 25.74 -7.37
C HIS A 126 8.94 24.92 -6.13
N GLY A 127 9.16 23.60 -6.25
CA GLY A 127 9.95 22.73 -5.36
C GLY A 127 9.51 22.51 -3.90
N ASP A 128 8.86 23.49 -3.27
CA ASP A 128 8.54 23.49 -1.84
C ASP A 128 7.13 22.96 -1.53
N GLU A 129 6.21 22.95 -2.51
CA GLU A 129 4.84 22.48 -2.34
C GLU A 129 4.54 21.21 -3.14
N ALA A 130 3.62 20.38 -2.63
CA ALA A 130 3.18 19.21 -3.37
C ALA A 130 2.29 19.63 -4.53
N THR A 131 2.69 19.26 -5.76
CA THR A 131 1.85 19.51 -6.92
C THR A 131 0.56 18.71 -6.86
N ASP A 132 -0.46 19.24 -7.51
CA ASP A 132 -1.70 18.56 -7.85
C ASP A 132 -1.46 17.10 -8.31
N ALA A 133 -0.55 16.89 -9.26
CA ALA A 133 -0.23 15.55 -9.77
C ALA A 133 0.37 14.64 -8.68
N MET A 134 1.21 15.17 -7.79
CA MET A 134 1.72 14.40 -6.66
C MET A 134 0.60 14.00 -5.69
N CYS A 135 -0.34 14.91 -5.39
CA CYS A 135 -1.49 14.63 -4.54
C CYS A 135 -2.39 13.53 -5.10
N THR A 136 -2.75 13.61 -6.39
CA THR A 136 -3.60 12.59 -7.02
C THR A 136 -2.89 11.24 -7.12
N PHE A 137 -1.58 11.25 -7.43
CA PHE A 137 -0.81 10.01 -7.49
C PHE A 137 -0.72 9.34 -6.12
N LEU A 138 -0.51 10.13 -5.06
CA LEU A 138 -0.53 9.63 -3.69
C LEU A 138 -1.90 9.06 -3.33
N ALA A 139 -2.98 9.80 -3.60
CA ALA A 139 -4.35 9.35 -3.33
C ALA A 139 -4.67 8.03 -4.03
N LEU A 140 -4.30 7.90 -5.31
CA LEU A 140 -4.45 6.66 -6.06
C LEU A 140 -3.57 5.53 -5.53
N SER A 141 -2.34 5.81 -5.09
CA SER A 141 -1.44 4.79 -4.58
C SER A 141 -1.89 4.26 -3.21
N THR A 142 -2.56 5.11 -2.41
CA THR A 142 -3.13 4.72 -1.12
C THR A 142 -4.49 4.02 -1.26
N ALA A 143 -5.37 4.52 -2.12
CA ALA A 143 -6.70 3.93 -2.36
C ALA A 143 -6.70 2.76 -3.34
N GLY A 144 -5.58 2.59 -4.06
CA GLY A 144 -5.51 1.92 -5.35
C GLY A 144 -6.12 0.53 -5.37
N VAL A 145 -6.84 0.29 -6.46
CA VAL A 145 -7.42 -1.02 -6.82
C VAL A 145 -6.38 -2.11 -6.60
N THR A 146 -6.75 -3.16 -5.87
CA THR A 146 -5.91 -4.36 -5.71
C THR A 146 -6.69 -5.55 -6.25
N ILE A 147 -6.26 -6.07 -7.39
CA ILE A 147 -6.87 -7.23 -8.05
C ILE A 147 -6.52 -8.50 -7.29
N ILE A 148 -5.24 -8.64 -6.92
CA ILE A 148 -4.73 -9.84 -6.25
C ILE A 148 -4.06 -9.44 -4.93
N PRO A 149 -4.76 -9.55 -3.79
CA PRO A 149 -4.21 -9.25 -2.47
C PRO A 149 -3.34 -10.41 -1.95
N SER A 150 -2.25 -10.72 -2.65
CA SER A 150 -1.36 -11.85 -2.39
C SER A 150 -0.88 -11.93 -0.94
N THR A 151 -0.47 -10.80 -0.35
CA THR A 151 -0.04 -10.71 1.05
C THR A 151 -1.15 -11.05 2.04
N VAL A 152 -2.38 -10.59 1.79
CA VAL A 152 -3.53 -10.85 2.68
C VAL A 152 -3.96 -12.31 2.58
N ILE A 153 -3.96 -12.88 1.37
CA ILE A 153 -4.19 -14.31 1.15
C ILE A 153 -3.15 -15.13 1.93
N ALA A 154 -1.87 -14.74 1.85
CA ALA A 154 -0.81 -15.42 2.57
C ALA A 154 -0.99 -15.36 4.09
N LEU A 155 -1.36 -14.19 4.62
CA LEU A 155 -1.64 -14.00 6.05
C LEU A 155 -2.84 -14.84 6.51
N ARG A 156 -3.92 -14.86 5.72
CA ARG A 156 -5.11 -15.68 6.02
C ARG A 156 -4.78 -17.16 6.07
N ALA A 157 -4.00 -17.65 5.11
CA ALA A 157 -3.55 -19.04 5.08
C ALA A 157 -2.67 -19.37 6.30
N ALA A 158 -1.72 -18.49 6.65
CA ALA A 158 -0.85 -18.68 7.82
C ALA A 158 -1.62 -18.67 9.16
N GLN A 159 -2.79 -18.04 9.22
CA GLN A 159 -3.68 -18.04 10.39
C GLN A 159 -4.73 -19.18 10.34
N GLY A 160 -4.61 -20.14 9.42
CA GLY A 160 -5.49 -21.31 9.36
C GLY A 160 -6.87 -21.07 8.72
N SER A 161 -7.02 -20.03 7.89
CA SER A 161 -8.27 -19.78 7.15
C SER A 161 -8.61 -20.96 6.22
N SER A 162 -9.85 -21.46 6.31
CA SER A 162 -10.35 -22.54 5.43
C SER A 162 -10.41 -22.14 3.96
N ASP A 163 -10.75 -20.87 3.71
CA ASP A 163 -10.70 -20.25 2.37
C ASP A 163 -9.91 -18.93 2.43
N PRO A 164 -8.58 -18.96 2.17
CA PRO A 164 -7.75 -17.77 2.13
C PRO A 164 -8.07 -16.82 0.95
N THR A 165 -8.67 -17.30 -0.14
CA THR A 165 -8.92 -16.53 -1.37
C THR A 165 -10.29 -15.87 -1.40
N ALA A 166 -11.21 -16.23 -0.51
CA ALA A 166 -12.50 -15.56 -0.31
C ALA A 166 -12.39 -14.02 -0.18
N ILE A 167 -11.24 -13.50 0.25
CA ILE A 167 -11.01 -12.06 0.43
C ILE A 167 -10.84 -11.28 -0.89
N VAL A 168 -10.60 -11.97 -2.01
CA VAL A 168 -10.33 -11.32 -3.32
C VAL A 168 -11.51 -10.47 -3.77
N GLY A 169 -12.73 -11.03 -3.77
CA GLY A 169 -13.94 -10.32 -4.19
C GLY A 169 -14.22 -9.07 -3.35
N PRO A 170 -14.30 -9.17 -2.01
CA PRO A 170 -14.48 -8.02 -1.13
C PRO A 170 -13.37 -6.97 -1.28
N THR A 171 -12.11 -7.38 -1.41
CA THR A 171 -10.98 -6.46 -1.58
C THR A 171 -11.09 -5.68 -2.88
N LEU A 172 -11.45 -6.36 -3.98
CA LEU A 172 -11.61 -5.71 -5.27
C LEU A 172 -12.71 -4.65 -5.20
N VAL A 173 -13.87 -4.99 -4.64
CA VAL A 173 -14.99 -4.04 -4.50
C VAL A 173 -14.61 -2.86 -3.59
N ALA A 174 -13.99 -3.13 -2.44
CA ALA A 174 -13.59 -2.11 -1.49
C ALA A 174 -12.55 -1.15 -2.08
N THR A 175 -11.54 -1.67 -2.76
CA THR A 175 -10.47 -0.86 -3.36
C THR A 175 -10.94 -0.10 -4.61
N MET A 176 -11.84 -0.67 -5.40
CA MET A 176 -12.51 0.05 -6.49
C MET A 176 -13.33 1.23 -5.97
N LEU A 177 -14.15 1.01 -4.94
CA LEU A 177 -14.95 2.07 -4.33
C LEU A 177 -14.06 3.15 -3.71
N SER A 178 -13.02 2.75 -2.98
CA SER A 178 -12.02 3.66 -2.41
C SER A 178 -11.33 4.50 -3.49
N THR A 179 -10.93 3.89 -4.60
CA THR A 179 -10.29 4.58 -5.72
C THR A 179 -11.24 5.59 -6.36
N VAL A 180 -12.51 5.23 -6.57
CA VAL A 180 -13.52 6.15 -7.13
C VAL A 180 -13.73 7.35 -6.20
N ILE A 181 -13.91 7.10 -4.90
CA ILE A 181 -14.08 8.17 -3.90
C ILE A 181 -12.84 9.07 -3.87
N ALA A 182 -11.64 8.49 -3.88
CA ALA A 182 -10.38 9.25 -3.89
C ALA A 182 -10.29 10.18 -5.11
N VAL A 183 -10.63 9.68 -6.31
CA VAL A 183 -10.63 10.48 -7.55
C VAL A 183 -11.69 11.58 -7.50
N VAL A 184 -12.91 11.28 -7.01
CA VAL A 184 -13.99 12.25 -6.91
C VAL A 184 -13.61 13.38 -5.94
N LEU A 185 -13.11 13.03 -4.75
CA LEU A 185 -12.68 14.00 -3.75
C LEU A 185 -11.51 14.84 -4.27
N ASP A 186 -10.50 14.22 -4.87
CA ASP A 186 -9.37 14.94 -5.49
C ASP A 186 -9.86 15.98 -6.50
N ARG A 187 -10.79 15.61 -7.39
CA ARG A 187 -11.36 16.53 -8.38
C ARG A 187 -12.21 17.65 -7.76
N LEU A 188 -12.97 17.36 -6.71
CA LEU A 188 -13.76 18.36 -5.99
C LEU A 188 -12.88 19.39 -5.30
N TYR A 189 -11.84 18.95 -4.56
CA TYR A 189 -10.93 19.85 -3.85
C TYR A 189 -10.06 20.69 -4.80
N ARG A 190 -9.67 20.13 -5.96
CA ARG A 190 -8.99 20.88 -7.03
C ARG A 190 -9.90 21.92 -7.67
N GLY A 191 -11.18 21.59 -7.88
CA GLY A 191 -12.18 22.49 -8.46
C GLY A 191 -12.47 23.73 -7.61
N GLY A 192 -12.37 23.61 -6.28
CA GLY A 192 -12.53 24.74 -5.35
C GLY A 192 -11.28 25.62 -5.17
N ARG A 193 -10.15 25.28 -5.81
CA ARG A 193 -8.89 26.04 -5.77
C ARG A 193 -8.67 26.94 -7.01
N ARG A 194 -9.55 26.86 -8.00
CA ARG A 194 -9.56 27.73 -9.19
C ARG A 194 -10.57 28.86 -9.00
#